data_AF-A0AAU2Q5T6-F1
#
_entry.id   AF-A0AAU2Q5T6-F1
#
_cell.length_a   1.000
_cell.length_b   1.000
_cell.length_c   1.000
_cell.angle_alpha   90.00
_cell.angle_beta   90.00
_cell.angle_gamma   90.00
#
_symmetry.space_group_name_H-M   'P 1'
#
loop_
_entity.id
_entity.type
_entity.pdbx_description
1 polymer ?
#
loop_
_entity_poly.entity_id
_entity_poly.type
_entity_poly.pdbx_seq_one_letter_code
_entity_poly.pdbx_strand_id
1 'polypeptide(L)'
;MASRLGLLAFLVVIAGCGGRQTTTTTGSVTTTVVQDSQWVTAAISAGAVLISSAAAAWITHYFTGRTEQRRQQHADVLEAAKRDHEAKLAHEQRIREQVIATSTTISKMLQDFRAKIGEATEAADTLAATLLYDECSAAVRRHHDDALPVIEVMPDLELRQRANAVFEAYGEWAAGTAEALSNLTRRPDAAGLDGTREQYYERARRVIREVSD
;
A
#
# COMPACT_ATOMS: atom_id res chain seq x y z
N MET A 1 20.44 41.46 17.97
CA MET A 1 20.67 42.17 19.25
C MET A 1 20.16 43.62 19.29
N ALA A 2 19.66 44.21 18.19
CA ALA A 2 19.20 45.60 18.16
C ALA A 2 17.77 45.86 18.74
N SER A 3 16.96 44.83 18.95
CA SER A 3 15.55 45.00 19.39
C SER A 3 15.35 45.20 20.89
N ARG A 4 16.40 45.00 21.72
CA ARG A 4 16.31 45.16 23.19
C ARG A 4 16.55 46.59 23.66
N LEU A 5 17.26 47.42 22.88
CA LEU A 5 17.49 48.82 23.22
C LEU A 5 16.24 49.71 22.99
N GLY A 6 15.42 49.41 21.98
CA GLY A 6 14.21 50.20 21.69
C GLY A 6 13.13 50.09 22.76
N LEU A 7 12.98 48.93 23.40
CA LEU A 7 11.97 48.70 24.45
C LEU A 7 12.35 49.38 25.77
N LEU A 8 13.65 49.41 26.11
CA LEU A 8 14.17 50.05 27.31
C LEU A 8 14.15 51.58 27.20
N ALA A 9 14.40 52.14 26.01
CA ALA A 9 14.27 53.58 25.77
C ALA A 9 12.82 54.07 25.93
N PHE A 10 11.83 53.24 25.57
CA PHE A 10 10.41 53.60 25.68
C PHE A 10 9.90 53.58 27.14
N LEU A 11 10.42 52.69 27.99
CA LEU A 11 10.07 52.62 29.41
C LEU A 11 10.68 53.76 30.24
N VAL A 12 11.84 54.30 29.86
CA VAL A 12 12.47 55.43 30.56
C VAL A 12 11.71 56.76 30.34
N VAL A 13 11.04 56.92 29.20
CA VAL A 13 10.22 58.12 28.92
C VAL A 13 8.95 58.17 29.80
N ILE A 14 8.46 57.02 30.28
CA ILE A 14 7.23 56.94 31.11
C ILE A 14 7.49 57.35 32.57
N ALA A 15 8.73 57.27 33.07
CA ALA A 15 9.06 57.66 34.44
C ALA A 15 9.38 59.17 34.61
N GLY A 16 9.53 59.92 33.51
CA GLY A 16 10.00 61.32 33.53
C GLY A 16 8.93 62.41 33.44
N CYS A 17 7.66 62.08 33.25
CA CYS A 17 6.58 63.07 33.16
C CYS A 17 6.06 63.46 34.55
N GLY A 18 6.90 64.14 35.33
CA GLY A 18 6.45 64.88 36.50
C GLY A 18 5.51 66.01 36.03
N GLY A 19 4.21 65.86 36.31
CA GLY A 19 3.22 66.88 35.99
C GLY A 19 3.63 68.24 36.55
N ARG A 20 3.66 69.28 35.71
CA ARG A 20 3.87 70.66 36.15
C ARG A 20 2.67 71.06 37.01
N GLN A 21 2.87 71.12 38.32
CA GLN A 21 1.91 71.72 39.24
C GLN A 21 2.08 73.24 39.21
N THR A 22 1.03 73.97 38.87
CA THR A 22 1.01 75.42 38.99
C THR A 22 0.06 75.78 40.13
N THR A 23 0.62 76.16 41.27
CA THR A 23 -0.15 76.65 42.41
C THR A 23 -0.38 78.13 42.24
N THR A 24 -1.63 78.56 42.15
CA THR A 24 -1.96 80.00 42.09
C THR A 24 -2.77 80.34 43.33
N THR A 25 -2.24 81.24 44.16
CA THR A 25 -2.90 81.66 45.41
C THR A 25 -3.61 82.99 45.18
N THR A 26 -4.94 83.00 45.29
CA THR A 26 -5.74 84.23 45.23
C THR A 26 -6.55 84.33 46.52
N GLY A 27 -6.05 85.11 47.50
CA GLY A 27 -6.66 85.20 48.83
C GLY A 27 -6.43 83.96 49.71
N SER A 28 -7.37 83.65 50.62
CA SER A 28 -7.26 82.59 51.63
C SER A 28 -7.66 81.18 51.13
N VAL A 29 -7.74 80.96 49.83
CA VAL A 29 -8.07 79.65 49.24
C VAL A 29 -6.98 79.24 48.26
N THR A 30 -6.36 78.09 48.53
CA THR A 30 -5.38 77.46 47.64
C THR A 30 -6.10 76.51 46.69
N THR A 31 -6.07 76.75 45.39
CA THR A 31 -6.55 75.80 44.37
C THR A 31 -5.38 75.19 43.62
N THR A 32 -5.28 73.87 43.64
CA THR A 32 -4.30 73.11 42.85
C THR A 32 -4.98 72.67 41.55
N VAL A 33 -4.56 73.25 40.44
CA VAL A 33 -5.00 72.79 39.10
C VAL A 33 -3.99 71.76 38.62
N VAL A 34 -4.37 70.48 38.66
CA VAL A 34 -3.61 69.41 38.01
C VAL A 34 -3.93 69.46 36.53
N GLN A 35 -2.99 69.92 35.73
CA GLN A 35 -3.14 69.93 34.27
C GLN A 35 -2.80 68.52 33.75
N ASP A 36 -3.76 67.60 33.84
CA ASP A 36 -3.60 66.25 33.30
C ASP A 36 -3.42 66.33 31.78
N SER A 37 -2.22 65.95 31.33
CA SER A 37 -1.86 65.93 29.92
C SER A 37 -2.55 64.75 29.24
N GLN A 38 -3.84 64.91 28.94
CA GLN A 38 -4.70 63.90 28.29
C GLN A 38 -4.06 63.29 27.03
N TRP A 39 -3.20 64.03 26.34
CA TRP A 39 -2.46 63.55 25.16
C TRP A 39 -1.40 62.48 25.49
N VAL A 40 -0.78 62.51 26.68
CA VAL A 40 0.23 61.51 27.11
C VAL A 40 -0.47 60.18 27.40
N THR A 41 -1.58 60.22 28.12
CA THR A 41 -2.38 59.03 28.43
C THR A 41 -3.00 58.43 27.17
N ALA A 42 -3.45 59.27 26.24
CA ALA A 42 -3.95 58.84 24.93
C ALA A 42 -2.83 58.23 24.04
N ALA A 43 -1.61 58.77 24.08
CA ALA A 43 -0.48 58.23 23.34
C ALA A 43 -0.02 56.87 23.89
N ILE A 44 -0.01 56.70 25.22
CA ILE A 44 0.34 55.41 25.86
C ILE A 44 -0.73 54.36 25.57
N SER A 45 -2.01 54.69 25.66
CA SER A 45 -3.09 53.74 25.38
C SER A 45 -3.13 53.35 23.90
N ALA A 46 -2.98 54.31 22.98
CA ALA A 46 -2.88 54.04 21.54
C ALA A 46 -1.65 53.16 21.21
N GLY A 47 -0.50 53.44 21.82
CA GLY A 47 0.72 52.64 21.66
C GLY A 47 0.57 51.21 22.21
N ALA A 48 -0.04 51.06 23.38
CA ALA A 48 -0.30 49.75 23.98
C ALA A 48 -1.26 48.89 23.12
N VAL A 49 -2.27 49.51 22.50
CA VAL A 49 -3.20 48.82 21.60
C VAL A 49 -2.51 48.33 20.33
N LEU A 50 -1.65 49.16 19.72
CA LEU A 50 -0.92 48.78 18.50
C LEU A 50 0.10 47.67 18.74
N ILE A 51 0.81 47.70 19.88
CA ILE A 51 1.78 46.66 20.23
C ILE A 51 1.05 45.35 20.57
N SER A 52 -0.07 45.44 21.29
CA SER A 52 -0.86 44.25 21.65
C SER A 52 -1.54 43.62 20.44
N SER A 53 -2.04 44.42 19.49
CA SER A 53 -2.62 43.90 18.25
C SER A 53 -1.58 43.27 17.33
N ALA A 54 -0.39 43.88 17.21
CA ALA A 54 0.73 43.30 16.47
C ALA A 54 1.22 41.99 17.11
N ALA A 55 1.31 41.92 18.44
CA ALA A 55 1.68 40.71 19.16
C ALA A 55 0.62 39.61 19.00
N ALA A 56 -0.67 39.95 19.11
CA ALA A 56 -1.76 39.00 18.89
C ALA A 56 -1.77 38.46 17.46
N ALA A 57 -1.62 39.33 16.46
CA ALA A 57 -1.55 38.93 15.05
C ALA A 57 -0.34 38.01 14.78
N TRP A 58 0.82 38.30 15.37
CA TRP A 58 2.02 37.46 15.24
C TRP A 58 1.86 36.09 15.91
N ILE A 59 1.31 36.06 17.13
CA ILE A 59 1.01 34.82 17.87
C ILE A 59 0.02 33.96 17.07
N THR A 60 -1.09 34.54 16.61
CA THR A 60 -2.08 33.84 15.80
C THR A 60 -1.45 33.30 14.52
N HIS A 61 -0.69 34.10 13.77
CA HIS A 61 -0.03 33.63 12.54
C HIS A 61 0.96 32.49 12.79
N TYR A 62 1.76 32.57 13.87
CA TYR A 62 2.73 31.54 14.24
C TYR A 62 2.05 30.23 14.64
N PHE A 63 1.01 30.28 15.47
CA PHE A 63 0.28 29.09 15.89
C PHE A 63 -0.54 28.49 14.74
N THR A 64 -1.25 29.31 13.95
CA THR A 64 -2.02 28.86 12.79
C THR A 64 -1.13 28.21 11.73
N GLY A 65 0.02 28.81 11.39
CA GLY A 65 0.97 28.23 10.45
C GLY A 65 1.53 26.88 10.93
N ARG A 66 1.80 26.74 12.22
CA ARG A 66 2.30 25.48 12.80
C ARG A 66 1.22 24.40 12.88
N THR A 67 -0.02 24.76 13.16
CA THR A 67 -1.14 23.80 13.14
C THR A 67 -1.47 23.33 11.73
N GLU A 68 -1.40 24.23 10.75
CA GLU A 68 -1.69 23.91 9.35
C GLU A 68 -0.61 23.00 8.75
N GLN A 69 0.67 23.29 9.01
CA GLN A 69 1.78 22.42 8.61
C GLN A 69 1.67 21.02 9.22
N ARG A 70 1.28 20.90 10.50
CA ARG A 70 1.06 19.59 11.13
C ARG A 70 -0.12 18.85 10.50
N ARG A 71 -1.22 19.54 10.18
CA ARG A 71 -2.37 18.93 9.49
C ARG A 71 -1.99 18.42 8.11
N GLN A 72 -1.23 19.21 7.34
CA GLN A 72 -0.73 18.81 6.03
C GLN A 72 0.19 17.58 6.15
N GLN A 73 1.15 17.58 7.07
CA GLN A 73 2.00 16.41 7.32
C GLN A 73 1.20 15.16 7.71
N HIS A 74 0.17 15.31 8.56
CA HIS A 74 -0.72 14.20 8.89
C HIS A 74 -1.52 13.70 7.68
N ALA A 75 -2.02 14.60 6.82
CA ALA A 75 -2.72 14.25 5.60
C ALA A 75 -1.79 13.51 4.62
N ASP A 76 -0.57 14.00 4.40
CA ASP A 76 0.42 13.38 3.52
C ASP A 76 0.80 11.97 3.98
N VAL A 77 0.95 11.76 5.29
CA VAL A 77 1.24 10.43 5.88
C VAL A 77 0.06 9.48 5.71
N LEU A 78 -1.17 9.95 5.89
CA LEU A 78 -2.37 9.14 5.68
C LEU A 78 -2.55 8.76 4.21
N GLU A 79 -2.29 9.69 3.29
CA GLU A 79 -2.33 9.43 1.85
C GLU A 79 -1.23 8.46 1.41
N ALA A 80 -0.02 8.57 1.96
CA ALA A 80 1.06 7.62 1.72
C ALA A 80 0.67 6.22 2.23
N ALA A 81 0.17 6.12 3.47
CA ALA A 81 -0.26 4.85 4.04
C ALA A 81 -1.42 4.22 3.25
N LYS A 82 -2.36 5.04 2.74
CA LYS A 82 -3.46 4.58 1.88
C LYS A 82 -2.94 4.03 0.55
N ARG A 83 -2.01 4.72 -0.11
CA ARG A 83 -1.41 4.26 -1.37
C ARG A 83 -0.64 2.95 -1.18
N ASP A 84 0.11 2.82 -0.09
CA ASP A 84 0.83 1.59 0.23
C ASP A 84 -0.15 0.43 0.49
N HIS A 85 -1.25 0.69 1.20
CA HIS A 85 -2.27 -0.33 1.44
C HIS A 85 -2.98 -0.76 0.14
N GLU A 86 -3.36 0.19 -0.73
CA GLU A 86 -3.95 -0.12 -2.03
C GLU A 86 -2.99 -0.91 -2.93
N ALA A 87 -1.69 -0.57 -2.91
CA ALA A 87 -0.66 -1.30 -3.65
C ALA A 87 -0.50 -2.74 -3.13
N LYS A 88 -0.57 -2.96 -1.81
CA LYS A 88 -0.57 -4.30 -1.22
C LYS A 88 -1.80 -5.09 -1.67
N LEU A 89 -3.00 -4.56 -1.49
CA LEU A 89 -4.24 -5.23 -1.92
C LEU A 89 -4.23 -5.60 -3.41
N ALA A 90 -3.76 -4.70 -4.28
CA ALA A 90 -3.65 -4.97 -5.71
C ALA A 90 -2.62 -6.07 -6.03
N HIS A 91 -1.51 -6.13 -5.28
CA HIS A 91 -0.52 -7.19 -5.39
C HIS A 91 -1.10 -8.54 -4.94
N GLU A 92 -1.81 -8.56 -3.82
CA GLU A 92 -2.45 -9.75 -3.26
C GLU A 92 -3.49 -10.33 -4.22
N GLN A 93 -4.34 -9.45 -4.76
CA GLN A 93 -5.35 -9.83 -5.73
C GLN A 93 -4.72 -10.42 -7.00
N ARG A 94 -3.65 -9.81 -7.52
CA ARG A 94 -2.93 -10.31 -8.69
C ARG A 94 -2.41 -11.73 -8.48
N ILE A 95 -1.78 -12.01 -7.33
CA ILE A 95 -1.27 -13.36 -7.03
C ILE A 95 -2.43 -14.35 -6.97
N ARG A 96 -3.53 -13.99 -6.29
CA ARG A 96 -4.71 -14.85 -6.20
C ARG A 96 -5.28 -15.17 -7.58
N GLU A 97 -5.40 -14.18 -8.46
CA GLU A 97 -5.88 -14.35 -9.84
C GLU A 97 -4.97 -15.29 -10.64
N GLN A 98 -3.64 -15.12 -10.54
CA GLN A 98 -2.68 -16.00 -11.20
C GLN A 98 -2.80 -17.46 -10.70
N VAL A 99 -2.85 -17.65 -9.37
CA VAL A 99 -3.01 -18.99 -8.78
C VAL A 99 -4.32 -19.65 -9.24
N ILE A 100 -5.42 -18.90 -9.25
CA ILE A 100 -6.73 -19.40 -9.68
C ILE A 100 -6.69 -19.75 -11.17
N ALA A 101 -6.12 -18.89 -12.02
CA ALA A 101 -6.03 -19.13 -13.45
C ALA A 101 -5.26 -20.43 -13.75
N THR A 102 -4.06 -20.60 -13.20
CA THR A 102 -3.27 -21.83 -13.41
C THR A 102 -3.93 -23.06 -12.81
N SER A 103 -4.52 -22.96 -11.62
CA SER A 103 -5.27 -24.07 -11.01
C SER A 103 -6.49 -24.49 -11.84
N THR A 104 -7.15 -23.52 -12.48
CA THR A 104 -8.27 -23.77 -13.40
C THR A 104 -7.79 -24.51 -14.64
N THR A 105 -6.67 -24.08 -15.24
CA THR A 105 -6.11 -24.75 -16.41
C THR A 105 -5.66 -26.18 -16.08
N ILE A 106 -4.96 -26.39 -14.96
CA ILE A 106 -4.59 -27.74 -14.49
C ILE A 106 -5.85 -28.59 -14.25
N SER A 107 -6.90 -28.04 -13.65
CA SER A 107 -8.14 -28.78 -13.41
C SER A 107 -8.83 -29.19 -14.71
N LYS A 108 -8.90 -28.30 -15.72
CA LYS A 108 -9.44 -28.62 -17.04
C LYS A 108 -8.60 -29.69 -17.76
N MET A 109 -7.28 -29.54 -17.71
CA MET A 109 -6.37 -30.55 -18.23
C MET A 109 -6.65 -31.93 -17.63
N LEU A 110 -6.79 -32.02 -16.30
CA LEU A 110 -7.07 -33.29 -15.62
C LEU A 110 -8.43 -33.88 -16.00
N GLN A 111 -9.44 -33.04 -16.26
CA GLN A 111 -10.75 -33.49 -16.73
C GLN A 111 -10.66 -34.09 -18.14
N ASP A 112 -10.05 -33.36 -19.08
CA ASP A 112 -9.86 -33.83 -20.46
C ASP A 112 -9.01 -35.10 -20.51
N PHE A 113 -7.94 -35.13 -19.71
CA PHE A 113 -7.05 -36.28 -19.57
C PHE A 113 -7.78 -37.50 -19.03
N ARG A 114 -8.60 -37.33 -17.99
CA ARG A 114 -9.40 -38.43 -17.42
C ARG A 114 -10.43 -38.97 -18.39
N ALA A 115 -11.09 -38.10 -19.17
CA ALA A 115 -12.04 -38.52 -20.19
C ALA A 115 -11.35 -39.41 -21.24
N LYS A 116 -10.22 -38.95 -21.78
CA LYS A 116 -9.43 -39.71 -22.76
C LYS A 116 -8.85 -41.01 -22.22
N ILE A 117 -8.41 -41.05 -20.95
CA ILE A 117 -8.00 -42.31 -20.31
C ILE A 117 -9.17 -43.29 -20.23
N GLY A 118 -10.37 -42.82 -19.88
CA GLY A 118 -11.57 -43.66 -19.85
C GLY A 118 -11.83 -44.30 -21.22
N GLU A 119 -11.79 -43.50 -22.28
CA GLU A 119 -11.91 -43.97 -23.66
C GLU A 119 -10.78 -44.97 -24.01
N ALA A 120 -9.54 -44.69 -23.61
CA ALA A 120 -8.39 -45.55 -23.88
C ALA A 120 -8.49 -46.91 -23.17
N THR A 121 -9.12 -46.96 -21.98
CA THR A 121 -9.37 -48.22 -21.27
C THR A 121 -10.47 -49.07 -21.89
N GLU A 122 -11.40 -48.44 -22.62
CA GLU A 122 -12.51 -49.11 -23.32
C GLU A 122 -12.18 -49.42 -24.80
N ALA A 123 -11.01 -49.00 -25.27
CA ALA A 123 -10.60 -49.18 -26.66
C ALA A 123 -10.56 -50.66 -27.07
N ALA A 124 -11.06 -50.93 -28.29
CA ALA A 124 -11.21 -52.30 -28.81
C ALA A 124 -9.87 -52.99 -29.11
N ASP A 125 -8.82 -52.22 -29.40
CA ASP A 125 -7.49 -52.72 -29.73
C ASP A 125 -6.38 -51.78 -29.24
N THR A 126 -5.13 -52.27 -29.32
CA THR A 126 -3.94 -51.56 -28.86
C THR A 126 -3.62 -50.31 -29.69
N LEU A 127 -3.97 -50.28 -30.97
CA LEU A 127 -3.73 -49.14 -31.84
C LEU A 127 -4.66 -47.98 -31.46
N ALA A 128 -5.96 -48.26 -31.27
CA ALA A 128 -6.93 -47.29 -30.80
C ALA A 128 -6.56 -46.74 -29.41
N ALA A 129 -6.11 -47.60 -28.48
CA ALA A 129 -5.61 -47.15 -27.19
C ALA A 129 -4.38 -46.24 -27.31
N THR A 130 -3.43 -46.58 -28.18
CA THR A 130 -2.20 -45.79 -28.40
C THR A 130 -2.53 -44.37 -28.89
N LEU A 131 -3.41 -44.24 -29.89
CA LEU A 131 -3.85 -42.95 -30.40
C LEU A 131 -4.51 -42.08 -29.31
N LEU A 132 -5.29 -42.67 -28.42
CA LEU A 132 -5.92 -41.95 -27.30
C LEU A 132 -4.89 -41.46 -26.26
N TYR A 133 -3.80 -42.20 -26.02
CA TYR A 133 -2.70 -41.72 -25.17
C TYR A 133 -1.86 -40.63 -25.84
N ASP A 134 -1.67 -40.68 -27.16
CA ASP A 134 -1.06 -39.57 -27.91
C ASP A 134 -1.93 -38.31 -27.80
N GLU A 135 -3.25 -38.46 -27.90
CA GLU A 135 -4.19 -37.36 -27.70
C GLU A 135 -4.20 -36.83 -26.25
N CYS A 136 -3.98 -37.68 -25.24
CA CYS A 136 -3.75 -37.24 -23.86
C CYS A 136 -2.52 -36.34 -23.77
N SER A 137 -1.39 -36.75 -24.35
CA SER A 137 -0.15 -35.96 -24.36
C SER A 137 -0.34 -34.62 -25.08
N ALA A 138 -1.01 -34.63 -26.22
CA ALA A 138 -1.35 -33.42 -26.97
C ALA A 138 -2.29 -32.48 -26.19
N ALA A 139 -3.25 -33.02 -25.44
CA ALA A 139 -4.13 -32.24 -24.58
C ALA A 139 -3.35 -31.58 -23.43
N VAL A 140 -2.47 -32.33 -22.76
CA VAL A 140 -1.59 -31.78 -21.69
C VAL A 140 -0.75 -30.64 -22.23
N ARG A 141 -0.11 -30.82 -23.39
CA ARG A 141 0.70 -29.78 -24.03
C ARG A 141 -0.10 -28.51 -24.34
N ARG A 142 -1.31 -28.66 -24.88
CA ARG A 142 -2.19 -27.51 -25.17
C ARG A 142 -2.52 -26.71 -23.91
N HIS A 143 -2.91 -27.40 -22.84
CA HIS A 143 -3.21 -26.75 -21.56
C HIS A 143 -1.96 -26.15 -20.91
N HIS A 144 -0.78 -26.75 -21.12
CA HIS A 144 0.50 -26.18 -20.68
C HIS A 144 0.80 -24.88 -21.42
N ASP A 145 0.70 -24.89 -22.75
CA ASP A 145 0.89 -23.70 -23.60
C ASP A 145 -0.08 -22.57 -23.21
N ASP A 146 -1.34 -22.91 -22.90
CA ASP A 146 -2.34 -21.94 -22.43
C ASP A 146 -2.01 -21.37 -21.04
N ALA A 147 -1.42 -22.17 -20.16
CA ALA A 147 -1.06 -21.76 -18.80
C ALA A 147 0.27 -21.00 -18.72
N LEU A 148 1.17 -21.22 -19.68
CA LEU A 148 2.55 -20.75 -19.65
C LEU A 148 2.68 -19.23 -19.43
N PRO A 149 1.91 -18.36 -20.13
CA PRO A 149 2.01 -16.91 -19.94
C PRO A 149 1.68 -16.45 -18.52
N VAL A 150 0.80 -17.19 -17.83
CA VAL A 150 0.44 -16.90 -16.43
C VAL A 150 1.50 -17.45 -15.49
N ILE A 151 1.98 -18.67 -15.73
CA ILE A 151 3.01 -19.33 -14.92
C ILE A 151 4.29 -18.49 -14.92
N GLU A 152 4.79 -18.05 -16.08
CA GLU A 152 6.07 -17.35 -16.18
C GLU A 152 6.16 -16.08 -15.32
N VAL A 153 5.04 -15.34 -15.23
CA VAL A 153 4.93 -14.07 -14.51
C VAL A 153 4.50 -14.21 -13.05
N MET A 154 4.33 -15.43 -12.54
CA MET A 154 4.07 -15.64 -11.12
C MET A 154 5.30 -15.25 -10.28
N PRO A 155 5.11 -14.55 -9.15
CA PRO A 155 6.23 -14.17 -8.28
C PRO A 155 6.84 -15.38 -7.56
N ASP A 156 6.04 -16.39 -7.20
CA ASP A 156 6.50 -17.54 -6.45
C ASP A 156 7.23 -18.55 -7.35
N LEU A 157 8.55 -18.70 -7.16
CA LEU A 157 9.36 -19.63 -7.96
C LEU A 157 8.97 -21.10 -7.75
N GLU A 158 8.70 -21.49 -6.50
CA GLU A 158 8.36 -22.87 -6.16
C GLU A 158 7.02 -23.26 -6.81
N LEU A 159 6.01 -22.39 -6.76
CA LEU A 159 4.72 -22.61 -7.40
C LEU A 159 4.86 -22.76 -8.92
N ARG A 160 5.72 -21.96 -9.56
CA ARG A 160 6.01 -22.08 -11.00
C ARG A 160 6.59 -23.44 -11.35
N GLN A 161 7.60 -23.86 -10.60
CA GLN A 161 8.24 -25.17 -10.80
C GLN A 161 7.24 -26.31 -10.60
N ARG A 162 6.42 -26.24 -9.55
CA ARG A 162 5.40 -27.25 -9.27
C ARG A 162 4.29 -27.28 -10.32
N ALA A 163 3.88 -26.13 -10.86
CA ALA A 163 2.91 -26.07 -11.94
C ALA A 163 3.45 -26.76 -13.21
N ASN A 164 4.67 -26.42 -13.63
CA ASN A 164 5.31 -27.07 -14.79
C ASN A 164 5.50 -28.57 -14.58
N ALA A 165 5.91 -28.99 -13.37
CA ALA A 165 6.07 -30.40 -13.05
C ALA A 165 4.77 -31.21 -13.20
N VAL A 166 3.60 -30.60 -12.96
CA VAL A 166 2.31 -31.26 -13.21
C VAL A 166 2.12 -31.53 -14.70
N PHE A 167 2.34 -30.53 -15.55
CA PHE A 167 2.21 -30.71 -17.00
C PHE A 167 3.23 -31.72 -17.55
N GLU A 168 4.49 -31.62 -17.12
CA GLU A 168 5.56 -32.55 -17.51
C GLU A 168 5.23 -33.99 -17.11
N ALA A 169 4.90 -34.24 -15.83
CA ALA A 169 4.64 -35.59 -15.34
C ALA A 169 3.47 -36.27 -16.06
N TYR A 170 2.36 -35.54 -16.28
CA TYR A 170 1.20 -36.08 -16.99
C TYR A 170 1.48 -36.27 -18.50
N GLY A 171 2.22 -35.36 -19.11
CA GLY A 171 2.59 -35.43 -20.53
C GLY A 171 3.55 -36.59 -20.83
N GLU A 172 4.59 -36.74 -20.01
CA GLU A 172 5.57 -37.82 -20.08
C GLU A 172 4.94 -39.19 -19.82
N TRP A 173 4.07 -39.29 -18.81
CA TRP A 173 3.39 -40.56 -18.54
C TRP A 173 2.49 -40.99 -19.69
N ALA A 174 1.76 -40.05 -20.32
CA ALA A 174 0.91 -40.36 -21.46
C ALA A 174 1.72 -40.79 -22.68
N ALA A 175 2.77 -40.03 -23.02
CA ALA A 175 3.66 -40.37 -24.13
C ALA A 175 4.38 -41.71 -23.92
N GLY A 176 4.91 -41.94 -22.71
CA GLY A 176 5.56 -43.21 -22.36
C GLY A 176 4.58 -44.38 -22.35
N THR A 177 3.30 -44.15 -22.07
CA THR A 177 2.27 -45.19 -22.17
C THR A 177 1.94 -45.53 -23.62
N ALA A 178 1.81 -44.53 -24.49
CA ALA A 178 1.64 -44.73 -25.93
C ALA A 178 2.81 -45.51 -26.53
N GLU A 179 4.05 -45.12 -26.19
CA GLU A 179 5.26 -45.80 -26.62
C GLU A 179 5.31 -47.26 -26.11
N ALA A 180 4.98 -47.48 -24.83
CA ALA A 180 4.96 -48.82 -24.26
C ALA A 180 3.92 -49.73 -24.93
N LEU A 181 2.75 -49.18 -25.29
CA LEU A 181 1.72 -49.92 -26.02
C LEU A 181 2.19 -50.28 -27.44
N SER A 182 2.79 -49.33 -28.16
CA SER A 182 3.32 -49.54 -29.50
C SER A 182 4.41 -50.64 -29.52
N ASN A 183 5.29 -50.62 -28.51
CA ASN A 183 6.41 -51.55 -28.39
C ASN A 183 6.06 -52.86 -27.66
N LEU A 184 4.81 -53.03 -27.21
CA LEU A 184 4.36 -54.18 -26.40
C LEU A 184 5.19 -54.38 -25.11
N THR A 185 5.59 -53.28 -24.47
CA THR A 185 6.39 -53.28 -23.22
C THR A 185 5.55 -52.83 -22.02
N ARG A 186 6.18 -52.82 -20.83
CA ARG A 186 5.55 -52.41 -19.58
C ARG A 186 5.30 -50.89 -19.58
N ARG A 187 4.06 -50.50 -19.26
CA ARG A 187 3.67 -49.09 -19.09
C ARG A 187 4.40 -48.42 -17.90
N PRO A 188 4.65 -47.10 -17.97
CA PRO A 188 5.19 -46.34 -16.85
C PRO A 188 4.23 -46.34 -15.64
N ASP A 189 4.79 -46.28 -14.44
CA ASP A 189 4.00 -46.22 -13.21
C ASP A 189 3.26 -44.88 -13.07
N ALA A 190 1.99 -44.94 -12.72
CA ALA A 190 1.12 -43.77 -12.54
C ALA A 190 1.09 -43.25 -11.08
N ALA A 191 1.64 -44.00 -10.11
CA ALA A 191 1.52 -43.68 -8.69
C ALA A 191 2.05 -42.29 -8.30
N GLY A 192 3.02 -41.76 -9.05
CA GLY A 192 3.60 -40.44 -8.79
C GLY A 192 2.73 -39.24 -9.21
N LEU A 193 1.76 -39.44 -10.11
CA LEU A 193 1.00 -38.34 -10.72
C LEU A 193 0.14 -37.57 -9.70
N ASP A 194 -0.57 -38.30 -8.84
CA ASP A 194 -1.39 -37.70 -7.79
C ASP A 194 -0.54 -36.92 -6.78
N GLY A 195 0.68 -37.40 -6.49
CA GLY A 195 1.64 -36.72 -5.62
C GLY A 195 2.10 -35.39 -6.20
N THR A 196 2.46 -35.36 -7.49
CA THR A 196 2.88 -34.13 -8.19
C THR A 196 1.76 -33.09 -8.20
N ARG A 197 0.53 -33.52 -8.46
CA ARG A 197 -0.66 -32.67 -8.42
C ARG A 197 -0.89 -32.09 -7.02
N GLU A 198 -0.88 -32.94 -5.99
CA GLU A 198 -1.16 -32.48 -4.62
C GLU A 198 -0.13 -31.47 -4.13
N GLN A 199 1.15 -31.72 -4.44
CA GLN A 199 2.24 -30.80 -4.13
C GLN A 199 2.03 -29.39 -4.72
N TYR A 200 1.54 -29.29 -5.96
CA TYR A 200 1.18 -27.99 -6.54
C TYR A 200 0.05 -27.31 -5.75
N TYR A 201 -1.05 -28.03 -5.47
CA TYR A 201 -2.19 -27.45 -4.76
C TYR A 201 -1.87 -27.08 -3.31
N GLU A 202 -1.00 -27.84 -2.64
CA GLU A 202 -0.49 -27.50 -1.32
C GLU A 202 0.28 -26.18 -1.33
N ARG A 203 1.20 -26.00 -2.29
CA ARG A 203 1.93 -24.73 -2.43
C ARG A 203 0.99 -23.59 -2.81
N ALA A 204 0.06 -23.80 -3.73
CA ALA A 204 -0.95 -22.80 -4.12
C ALA A 204 -1.76 -22.30 -2.92
N ARG A 205 -2.25 -23.21 -2.07
CA ARG A 205 -2.95 -22.87 -0.82
C ARG A 205 -2.07 -22.15 0.19
N ARG A 206 -0.76 -22.45 0.22
CA ARG A 206 0.19 -21.76 1.10
C ARG A 206 0.45 -20.33 0.62
N VAL A 207 0.71 -20.14 -0.68
CA VAL A 207 0.92 -18.81 -1.28
C VAL A 207 -0.29 -17.91 -1.06
N ILE A 208 -1.52 -18.41 -1.24
CA ILE A 208 -2.73 -17.61 -0.99
C ILE A 208 -2.81 -17.13 0.47
N ARG A 209 -2.39 -17.98 1.43
CA ARG A 209 -2.35 -17.62 2.86
C ARG A 209 -1.25 -16.62 3.17
N GLU A 210 -0.02 -16.89 2.73
CA GLU A 210 1.16 -16.03 2.91
C GLU A 210 0.94 -14.61 2.38
N VAL A 211 0.08 -14.46 1.37
CA VAL A 211 -0.23 -13.18 0.76
C VAL A 211 -1.45 -12.50 1.41
N SER A 212 -2.28 -13.23 2.16
CA SER A 212 -3.42 -12.66 2.88
C SER A 212 -3.08 -12.26 4.33
N ASP A 213 -1.92 -12.70 4.85
CA ASP A 213 -1.40 -12.44 6.19
C ASP A 213 -0.46 -11.21 6.22
#